data_AF-A0A2V8TI73-F1
#
_entry.id   AF-A0A2V8TI73-F1
#
_cell.length_a   1.000
_cell.length_b   1.000
_cell.length_c   1.000
_cell.angle_alpha   90.00
_cell.angle_beta   90.00
_cell.angle_gamma   90.00
#
_symmetry.space_group_name_H-M   'P 1'
#
loop_
_entity.id
_entity.type
_entity.pdbx_description
1 polymer ?
#
loop_
_entity_poly.entity_id
_entity_poly.type
_entity_poly.pdbx_seq_one_letter_code
_entity_poly.pdbx_strand_id
1 'polypeptide(L)'
;MAELCDTIEAIMETITPEPTTDARSDRPAAAERSSVYRSLWRKLDAALSAAEDAADLTASLDAMLRILLKDFRQELGFVAGRLYERVEDEHYVLRRWLGDNPPDKLGYAVPITYAAVQQLLERGIIIMKESDPGF
;
A
#
# COMPACT_ATOMS: atom_id res chain seq x y z
N MET A 1 37.11 6.64 68.00
CA MET A 1 38.57 6.44 67.96
C MET A 1 38.90 5.81 66.63
N ALA A 2 39.68 6.52 65.80
CA ALA A 2 40.39 6.08 64.59
C ALA A 2 39.55 5.46 63.46
N GLU A 3 39.42 5.99 62.24
CA GLU A 3 40.36 6.57 61.24
C GLU A 3 40.41 5.70 59.98
N LEU A 4 40.82 6.32 58.87
CA LEU A 4 41.11 5.81 57.52
C LEU A 4 39.88 5.50 56.66
N CYS A 5 39.41 6.35 55.75
CA CYS A 5 40.10 7.23 54.78
C CYS A 5 41.02 6.50 53.81
N ASP A 6 40.57 6.55 52.56
CA ASP A 6 41.33 6.64 51.31
C ASP A 6 42.03 5.43 50.71
N THR A 7 42.24 5.58 49.39
CA THR A 7 43.04 4.77 48.44
C THR A 7 42.22 3.60 47.86
N ILE A 8 41.74 3.58 46.61
CA ILE A 8 42.30 4.12 45.35
C ILE A 8 41.15 4.33 44.34
N GLU A 9 40.76 5.59 44.11
CA GLU A 9 40.41 6.07 42.78
C GLU A 9 41.71 6.35 42.02
N ALA A 10 41.64 6.25 40.69
CA ALA A 10 42.68 6.56 39.71
C ALA A 10 43.73 5.48 39.41
N ILE A 11 43.49 4.76 38.31
CA ILE A 11 44.51 4.63 37.26
C ILE A 11 43.89 5.17 35.98
N MET A 12 44.27 6.41 35.67
CA MET A 12 44.19 7.00 34.33
C MET A 12 45.13 6.23 33.40
N GLU A 13 44.64 5.77 32.27
CA GLU A 13 45.49 5.54 31.09
C GLU A 13 44.76 6.06 29.84
N THR A 14 45.16 7.28 29.47
CA THR A 14 45.24 7.83 28.11
C THR A 14 44.43 7.15 27.00
N ILE A 15 43.35 7.81 26.58
CA ILE A 15 42.87 7.70 25.20
C ILE A 15 42.65 9.12 24.66
N THR A 16 43.64 9.58 23.91
CA THR A 16 43.57 10.74 23.00
C THR A 16 42.32 10.64 22.12
N PRO A 17 41.48 11.70 21.98
CA PRO A 17 40.46 11.69 20.95
C PRO A 17 41.10 12.03 19.61
N GLU A 18 41.43 11.01 18.81
CA GLU A 18 41.63 11.20 17.37
C GLU A 18 40.27 11.44 16.70
N PRO A 19 40.15 12.42 15.79
CA PRO A 19 38.91 12.68 15.08
C PRO A 19 38.79 11.69 13.92
N THR A 20 38.23 10.50 14.19
CA THR A 20 37.88 9.59 13.11
C THR A 20 36.62 10.09 12.42
N THR A 21 36.86 10.91 11.39
CA THR A 21 35.96 11.01 10.25
C THR A 21 35.76 9.61 9.70
N ASP A 22 34.61 8.99 10.00
CA ASP A 22 34.06 7.97 9.13
C ASP A 22 32.77 8.49 8.50
N ALA A 23 33.00 9.07 7.33
CA ALA A 23 31.97 9.45 6.41
C ALA A 23 31.23 8.19 5.92
N ARG A 24 29.91 8.23 6.10
CA ARG A 24 28.96 8.09 4.97
C ARG A 24 29.05 6.75 4.23
N SER A 25 28.62 5.66 4.86
CA SER A 25 28.36 4.39 4.16
C SER A 25 27.06 3.70 4.57
N ASP A 26 25.97 4.48 4.69
CA ASP A 26 24.61 3.92 4.86
C ASP A 26 23.55 4.65 4.01
N ARG A 27 24.02 5.48 3.06
CA ARG A 27 23.18 6.39 2.26
C ARG A 27 22.60 5.85 0.94
N PRO A 28 22.83 4.60 0.45
CA PRO A 28 22.11 4.12 -0.72
C PRO A 28 20.70 3.63 -0.36
N ALA A 29 20.54 2.80 0.67
CA ALA A 29 19.26 2.16 0.99
C ALA A 29 18.16 3.15 1.40
N ALA A 30 18.50 4.25 2.09
CA ALA A 30 17.51 5.28 2.44
C ALA A 30 17.15 6.16 1.22
N ALA A 31 18.11 6.45 0.34
CA ALA A 31 17.90 7.23 -0.87
C ALA A 31 17.14 6.43 -1.95
N GLU A 32 17.40 5.13 -2.07
CA GLU A 32 16.69 4.18 -2.93
C GLU A 32 15.25 3.97 -2.46
N ARG A 33 15.02 3.75 -1.15
CA ARG A 33 13.65 3.72 -0.60
C ARG A 33 12.91 5.04 -0.84
N SER A 34 13.63 6.16 -0.74
CA SER A 34 13.08 7.50 -0.98
C SER A 34 12.82 7.79 -2.46
N SER A 35 13.56 7.18 -3.39
CA SER A 35 13.35 7.35 -4.84
C SER A 35 12.22 6.47 -5.34
N VAL A 36 12.11 5.24 -4.82
CA VAL A 36 10.96 4.33 -5.03
C VAL A 36 9.68 4.97 -4.51
N TYR A 37 9.69 5.52 -3.28
CA TYR A 37 8.55 6.24 -2.71
C TYR A 37 8.16 7.46 -3.54
N ARG A 38 9.11 8.30 -3.97
CA ARG A 38 8.82 9.45 -4.84
C ARG A 38 8.29 9.04 -6.22
N SER A 39 8.78 7.95 -6.78
CA SER A 39 8.29 7.39 -8.04
C SER A 39 6.86 6.89 -7.90
N LEU A 40 6.54 6.18 -6.81
CA LEU A 40 5.20 5.76 -6.45
C LEU A 40 4.23 6.95 -6.33
N TRP A 41 4.63 8.00 -5.60
CA TRP A 41 3.81 9.22 -5.48
C TRP A 41 3.60 9.94 -6.80
N ARG A 42 4.63 10.05 -7.65
CA ARG A 42 4.48 10.65 -8.97
C ARG A 42 3.56 9.85 -9.89
N LYS A 43 3.62 8.52 -9.82
CA LYS A 43 2.69 7.65 -10.56
C LYS A 43 1.27 7.79 -10.04
N LEU A 44 1.09 7.93 -8.72
CA LEU A 44 -0.21 8.10 -8.09
C LEU A 44 -0.84 9.46 -8.43
N ASP A 45 -0.05 10.53 -8.38
CA ASP A 45 -0.46 11.89 -8.76
C ASP A 45 -0.85 11.97 -10.24
N ALA A 46 -0.04 11.37 -11.12
CA ALA A 46 -0.36 11.29 -12.55
C ALA A 46 -1.62 10.44 -12.84
N ALA A 47 -1.83 9.36 -12.10
CA ALA A 47 -3.02 8.53 -12.23
C ALA A 47 -4.28 9.26 -11.74
N LEU A 48 -4.15 10.07 -10.69
CA LEU A 48 -5.25 10.89 -10.15
C LEU A 48 -5.63 12.01 -11.11
N SER A 49 -4.65 12.76 -11.64
CA SER A 49 -4.90 13.80 -12.65
C SER A 49 -5.53 13.26 -13.93
N ALA A 50 -5.18 12.03 -14.34
CA ALA A 50 -5.79 11.37 -15.50
C ALA A 50 -7.24 10.92 -15.25
N ALA A 51 -7.61 10.67 -13.99
CA ALA A 51 -8.96 10.27 -13.61
C ALA A 51 -9.93 11.45 -13.46
N GLU A 52 -9.42 12.64 -13.12
CA GLU A 52 -10.20 13.88 -12.91
C GLU A 52 -10.74 14.48 -14.22
N ASP A 53 -10.12 14.20 -15.37
CA ASP A 53 -10.48 14.77 -16.68
C ASP A 53 -11.52 13.92 -17.46
N ALA A 54 -11.91 12.75 -16.93
CA ALA A 54 -12.86 11.86 -17.59
C ALA A 54 -14.30 12.11 -17.13
N ALA A 55 -15.13 12.58 -18.05
CA ALA A 55 -16.59 12.78 -17.88
C ALA A 55 -17.39 11.48 -17.62
N ASP A 56 -16.71 10.32 -17.55
CA ASP A 56 -17.30 9.01 -17.24
C ASP A 56 -16.51 8.36 -16.10
N LEU A 57 -17.08 8.38 -14.89
CA LEU A 57 -16.54 7.76 -13.69
C LEU A 57 -16.14 6.30 -13.92
N THR A 58 -16.91 5.58 -14.75
CA THR A 58 -16.63 4.17 -15.07
C THR A 58 -15.36 4.04 -15.90
N ALA A 59 -15.13 4.96 -16.85
CA ALA A 59 -13.91 5.00 -17.64
C ALA A 59 -12.69 5.37 -16.79
N SER A 60 -12.84 6.31 -15.84
CA SER A 60 -11.79 6.66 -14.88
C SER A 60 -11.44 5.47 -13.98
N LEU A 61 -12.43 4.76 -13.45
CA LEU A 61 -12.22 3.55 -12.64
C LEU A 61 -11.56 2.42 -13.45
N ASP A 62 -11.93 2.23 -14.71
CA ASP A 62 -11.27 1.26 -15.60
C ASP A 62 -9.81 1.63 -15.86
N ALA A 63 -9.52 2.91 -16.10
CA ALA A 63 -8.17 3.41 -16.30
C ALA A 63 -7.30 3.24 -15.04
N MET A 64 -7.83 3.60 -13.87
CA MET A 64 -7.15 3.39 -12.58
C MET A 64 -6.89 1.90 -12.33
N LEU A 65 -7.88 1.04 -12.59
CA LEU A 65 -7.72 -0.40 -12.41
C LEU A 65 -6.65 -1.00 -13.32
N ARG A 66 -6.57 -0.50 -14.57
CA ARG A 66 -5.49 -0.86 -15.51
C ARG A 66 -4.12 -0.46 -14.99
N ILE A 67 -3.98 0.75 -14.47
CA ILE A 67 -2.71 1.23 -13.90
C ILE A 67 -2.30 0.35 -12.72
N LEU A 68 -3.23 0.05 -11.80
CA LEU A 68 -2.97 -0.82 -10.64
C LEU A 68 -2.48 -2.21 -11.05
N LEU A 69 -3.12 -2.84 -12.03
CA LEU A 69 -2.76 -4.19 -12.47
C LEU A 69 -1.56 -4.24 -13.41
N LYS A 70 -1.25 -3.17 -14.14
CA LYS A 70 -0.11 -3.13 -15.04
C LYS A 70 1.17 -2.70 -14.32
N ASP A 71 1.08 -1.63 -13.54
CA ASP A 71 2.25 -0.95 -13.01
C ASP A 71 2.58 -1.36 -11.58
N PHE A 72 1.58 -1.85 -10.81
CA PHE A 72 1.75 -2.17 -9.38
C PHE A 72 1.54 -3.64 -9.04
N ARG A 73 1.26 -4.49 -10.04
CA ARG A 73 1.00 -5.92 -9.83
C ARG A 73 2.11 -6.66 -9.09
N GLN A 74 3.38 -6.37 -9.39
CA GLN A 74 4.50 -7.02 -8.69
C GLN A 74 4.70 -6.47 -7.27
N GLU A 75 4.44 -5.18 -7.05
CA GLU A 75 4.68 -4.50 -5.78
C GLU A 75 3.57 -4.81 -4.76
N LEU A 76 2.33 -4.89 -5.22
CA LEU A 76 1.13 -5.06 -4.38
C LEU A 76 0.54 -6.48 -4.45
N GLY A 77 1.05 -7.33 -5.33
CA GLY A 77 0.60 -8.72 -5.46
C GLY A 77 -0.81 -8.86 -6.05
N PHE A 78 -1.33 -7.83 -6.74
CA PHE A 78 -2.65 -7.91 -7.37
C PHE A 78 -2.67 -8.90 -8.52
N VAL A 79 -3.57 -9.88 -8.46
CA VAL A 79 -3.75 -10.88 -9.53
C VAL A 79 -4.78 -10.41 -10.55
N ALA A 80 -5.87 -9.79 -10.07
CA ALA A 80 -6.98 -9.33 -10.88
C ALA A 80 -7.81 -8.26 -10.16
N GLY A 81 -8.71 -7.64 -10.91
CA GLY A 81 -9.59 -6.56 -10.49
C GLY A 81 -10.96 -6.66 -11.17
N ARG A 82 -12.01 -6.38 -10.39
CA ARG A 82 -13.41 -6.39 -10.83
C ARG A 82 -14.01 -5.01 -10.61
N LEU A 83 -14.76 -4.51 -11.59
CA LEU A 83 -15.63 -3.34 -11.41
C LEU A 83 -17.08 -3.78 -11.49
N TYR A 84 -17.78 -3.54 -10.40
CA TYR A 84 -19.21 -3.76 -10.28
C TYR A 84 -19.93 -2.42 -10.33
N GLU A 85 -21.04 -2.38 -11.05
CA GLU A 85 -21.94 -1.23 -11.12
C GLU A 85 -23.23 -1.56 -10.38
N ARG A 86 -23.72 -0.62 -9.56
CA ARG A 86 -25.00 -0.78 -8.88
C ARG A 86 -26.14 -0.61 -9.87
N VAL A 87 -27.07 -1.55 -9.89
CA VAL A 87 -28.26 -1.54 -10.76
C VAL A 87 -29.50 -1.69 -9.89
N GLU A 88 -30.47 -0.79 -10.10
CA GLU A 88 -31.81 -0.83 -9.48
C GLU A 88 -31.78 -0.95 -7.95
N ASP A 89 -30.72 -0.45 -7.31
CA ASP A 89 -30.46 -0.46 -5.87
C ASP A 89 -30.41 -1.83 -5.17
N GLU A 90 -30.70 -2.93 -5.87
CA GLU A 90 -30.78 -4.29 -5.32
C GLU A 90 -29.53 -5.13 -5.62
N HIS A 91 -28.85 -4.86 -6.73
CA HIS A 91 -27.77 -5.70 -7.22
C HIS A 91 -26.56 -4.91 -7.73
N TYR A 92 -25.40 -5.55 -7.68
CA TYR A 92 -24.15 -5.11 -8.27
C TYR A 92 -23.79 -6.02 -9.44
N VAL A 93 -23.69 -5.46 -10.64
CA VAL A 93 -23.43 -6.21 -11.87
C VAL A 93 -21.97 -6.03 -12.27
N LEU A 94 -21.27 -7.13 -12.52
CA LEU A 94 -19.89 -7.11 -13.00
C LEU A 94 -19.82 -6.54 -14.41
N ARG A 95 -19.28 -5.33 -14.56
CA ARG A 95 -19.15 -4.65 -15.86
C ARG A 95 -17.77 -4.77 -16.48
N ARG A 96 -16.73 -4.85 -15.66
CA ARG A 96 -15.33 -4.94 -16.12
C ARG A 96 -14.56 -5.96 -15.30
N TRP A 97 -13.65 -6.65 -15.98
CA TRP A 97 -12.67 -7.54 -15.39
C TRP A 97 -11.31 -7.27 -16.02
N LEU A 98 -10.28 -7.24 -15.19
CA LEU A 98 -8.89 -7.19 -15.61
C LEU A 98 -8.07 -8.16 -14.76
N GLY A 99 -7.17 -8.91 -15.38
CA GLY A 99 -6.28 -9.84 -14.69
C GLY A 99 -6.37 -11.26 -15.21
N ASP A 100 -5.65 -12.14 -14.54
CA ASP A 100 -5.50 -13.54 -14.98
C ASP A 100 -6.74 -14.35 -14.61
N ASN A 101 -7.14 -15.29 -15.47
CA ASN A 101 -8.36 -16.10 -15.35
C ASN A 101 -9.65 -15.27 -15.44
N PRO A 102 -10.02 -14.81 -16.65
CA PRO A 102 -11.28 -14.10 -16.84
C PRO A 102 -12.49 -14.94 -16.41
N PRO A 103 -13.53 -14.30 -15.83
CA PRO A 103 -14.76 -15.00 -15.52
C PRO A 103 -15.43 -15.48 -16.80
N ASP A 104 -16.14 -16.60 -16.72
CA ASP A 104 -16.84 -17.21 -17.86
C ASP A 104 -17.89 -16.28 -18.49
N LYS A 105 -18.41 -15.32 -17.71
CA LYS A 105 -19.42 -14.36 -18.18
C LYS A 105 -19.34 -13.01 -17.45
N LEU A 106 -19.26 -11.92 -18.23
CA LEU A 106 -19.53 -10.56 -17.74
C LEU A 106 -21.04 -10.38 -17.51
N GLY A 107 -21.42 -9.55 -16.54
CA GLY A 107 -22.81 -9.37 -16.14
C GLY A 107 -23.26 -10.26 -14.99
N TYR A 108 -22.34 -10.95 -14.32
CA TYR A 108 -22.63 -11.62 -13.05
C TYR A 108 -23.14 -10.62 -12.01
N ALA A 109 -24.28 -10.91 -11.38
CA ALA A 109 -24.92 -10.05 -10.41
C ALA A 109 -24.67 -10.54 -8.98
N VAL A 110 -24.27 -9.63 -8.10
CA VAL A 110 -24.10 -9.85 -6.66
C VAL A 110 -25.20 -9.09 -5.94
N PRO A 111 -26.00 -9.73 -5.08
CA PRO A 111 -27.04 -9.03 -4.32
C PRO A 111 -26.40 -8.08 -3.30
N ILE A 112 -27.06 -6.94 -3.06
CA ILE A 112 -26.61 -5.96 -2.07
C ILE A 112 -26.55 -6.55 -0.66
N THR A 113 -27.36 -7.58 -0.38
CA THR A 113 -27.40 -8.31 0.89
C THR A 113 -26.18 -9.21 1.14
N TYR A 114 -25.26 -9.34 0.17
CA TYR A 114 -24.03 -10.07 0.38
C TYR A 114 -23.21 -9.44 1.52
N ALA A 115 -22.73 -10.27 2.44
CA ALA A 115 -22.09 -9.80 3.67
C ALA A 115 -20.90 -8.87 3.41
N ALA A 116 -20.06 -9.18 2.40
CA ALA A 116 -18.96 -8.32 2.02
C ALA A 116 -19.43 -6.98 1.42
N VAL A 117 -20.54 -6.97 0.67
CA VAL A 117 -21.10 -5.72 0.12
C VAL A 117 -21.67 -4.85 1.24
N GLN A 118 -22.39 -5.42 2.20
CA GLN A 118 -22.89 -4.66 3.36
C GLN A 118 -21.74 -4.02 4.15
N GLN A 119 -20.69 -4.79 4.44
CA GLN A 119 -19.49 -4.26 5.11
C GLN A 119 -18.78 -3.17 4.30
N LEU A 120 -18.74 -3.32 2.97
CA LEU A 120 -18.18 -2.30 2.08
C LEU A 120 -19.01 -1.01 2.11
N LEU A 121 -20.34 -1.09 2.09
CA LEU A 121 -21.23 0.07 2.15
C LEU A 121 -21.09 0.84 3.47
N GLU A 122 -20.88 0.14 4.59
CA GLU A 122 -20.69 0.76 5.90
C GLU A 122 -19.30 1.40 6.06
N ARG A 123 -18.25 0.77 5.54
CA ARG A 123 -16.86 1.14 5.83
C ARG A 123 -16.16 1.88 4.70
N GLY A 124 -16.74 1.87 3.49
CA GLY A 124 -16.17 2.45 2.27
C GLY A 124 -15.06 1.61 1.64
N ILE A 125 -14.19 0.97 2.44
CA ILE A 125 -13.15 0.04 1.98
C ILE A 125 -13.09 -1.16 2.92
N ILE A 126 -12.96 -2.35 2.34
CA ILE A 126 -12.73 -3.59 3.09
C ILE A 126 -11.56 -4.37 2.49
N ILE A 127 -10.81 -5.04 3.35
CA ILE A 127 -9.77 -6.00 2.97
C ILE A 127 -10.12 -7.29 3.68
N MET A 128 -10.33 -8.36 2.91
CA MET A 128 -10.74 -9.66 3.43
C MET A 128 -9.81 -10.75 2.88
N LYS A 129 -9.51 -11.73 3.72
CA LYS A 129 -8.87 -12.99 3.37
C LYS A 129 -9.94 -14.05 3.11
N GLU A 130 -9.57 -15.11 2.40
CA GLU A 130 -10.46 -16.26 2.17
C GLU A 130 -10.96 -16.92 3.46
N SER A 131 -10.17 -16.86 4.52
CA SER A 131 -10.54 -17.37 5.85
C SER A 131 -11.47 -16.45 6.64
N ASP A 132 -11.70 -15.22 6.18
CA ASP A 132 -12.47 -14.24 6.96
C ASP A 132 -13.97 -14.52 6.83
N PRO A 133 -14.73 -14.36 7.92
CA PRO A 133 -16.16 -14.60 7.89
C PRO A 133 -16.85 -13.64 6.92
N GLY A 134 -17.51 -14.21 5.91
CA GLY A 134 -18.23 -13.48 4.87
C GLY A 134 -17.44 -13.24 3.58
N PHE A 135 -16.24 -13.84 3.42
CA PHE A 135 -15.58 -13.99 2.13
C PHE A 135 -16.30 -15.01 1.25
#